data_AF-A0AAW5GHT8-F1
#
_entry.id   AF-A0AAW5GHT8-F1
#
_cell.length_a   1.000
_cell.length_b   1.000
_cell.length_c   1.000
_cell.angle_alpha   90.00
_cell.angle_beta   90.00
_cell.angle_gamma   90.00
#
_symmetry.space_group_name_H-M   'P 1'
#
loop_
_entity.id
_entity.type
_entity.pdbx_description
1 polymer ?
#
loop_
_entity_poly.entity_id
_entity_poly.type
_entity_poly.pdbx_seq_one_letter_code
_entity_poly.pdbx_strand_id
1 'polypeptide(L)'
;MDDNDIYDAVATSAYGLSMGAIWQHIAVECRGNPRTYAQRQALFFTLLERLIAEGRIRLANQGDYLQGNPKHQVDRLRHAFPPETSDDEFDDVDEYGLWFLAKAPAGVVWITPEGQESWT
;
A
#
# COMPACT_ATOMS: atom_id res chain seq x y z
N MET A 1 -9.91 17.67 2.57
CA MET A 1 -10.02 16.22 2.44
C MET A 1 -9.45 15.63 3.71
N ASP A 2 -10.28 14.96 4.49
CA ASP A 2 -9.80 14.22 5.65
C ASP A 2 -9.27 12.84 5.25
N ASP A 3 -8.80 12.05 6.21
CA ASP A 3 -8.19 10.75 5.92
C ASP A 3 -9.22 9.70 5.42
N ASN A 4 -10.51 9.86 5.73
CA ASN A 4 -11.56 8.99 5.21
C ASN A 4 -11.86 9.31 3.75
N ASP A 5 -11.94 10.59 3.41
CA ASP A 5 -12.09 11.03 2.02
C ASP A 5 -10.92 10.51 1.15
N ILE A 6 -9.68 10.60 1.66
CA ILE A 6 -8.49 10.07 0.95
C ILE A 6 -8.59 8.55 0.80
N TYR A 7 -9.05 7.84 1.85
CA TYR A 7 -9.26 6.40 1.78
C TYR A 7 -10.21 6.03 0.64
N ASP A 8 -11.40 6.63 0.58
CA ASP A 8 -12.41 6.30 -0.43
C ASP A 8 -11.92 6.62 -1.85
N ALA A 9 -11.23 7.75 -2.03
CA ALA A 9 -10.65 8.16 -3.30
C ALA A 9 -9.54 7.20 -3.77
N VAL A 10 -8.59 6.85 -2.90
CA VAL A 10 -7.48 5.94 -3.23
C VAL A 10 -7.99 4.52 -3.46
N ALA A 11 -8.88 4.03 -2.61
CA ALA A 11 -9.41 2.67 -2.72
C ALA A 11 -10.23 2.47 -4.00
N THR A 12 -10.78 3.54 -4.57
CA THR A 12 -11.46 3.54 -5.87
C THR A 12 -10.45 3.65 -7.01
N SER A 13 -9.54 4.62 -6.95
CA SER A 13 -8.65 4.96 -8.06
C SER A 13 -7.49 3.97 -8.25
N ALA A 14 -7.05 3.30 -7.18
CA ALA A 14 -5.98 2.29 -7.23
C ALA A 14 -6.49 0.84 -7.35
N TYR A 15 -7.80 0.64 -7.46
CA TYR A 15 -8.39 -0.70 -7.54
C TYR A 15 -7.85 -1.50 -8.73
N GLY A 16 -7.37 -2.72 -8.46
CA GLY A 16 -6.77 -3.60 -9.46
C GLY A 16 -5.32 -3.24 -9.84
N LEU A 17 -4.72 -2.24 -9.19
CA LEU A 17 -3.33 -1.82 -9.42
C LEU A 17 -2.38 -2.30 -8.31
N SER A 18 -1.08 -2.19 -8.55
CA SER A 18 -0.04 -2.66 -7.63
C SER A 18 0.00 -1.89 -6.31
N MET A 19 0.71 -2.44 -5.32
CA MET A 19 0.95 -1.76 -4.03
C MET A 19 1.61 -0.38 -4.21
N GLY A 20 2.54 -0.26 -5.15
CA GLY A 20 3.16 1.02 -5.49
C GLY A 20 2.17 2.03 -6.06
N ALA A 21 1.18 1.59 -6.84
CA ALA A 21 0.12 2.48 -7.32
C ALA A 21 -0.72 3.02 -6.16
N ILE A 22 -1.05 2.21 -5.15
CA ILE A 22 -1.75 2.69 -3.95
C ILE A 22 -0.97 3.84 -3.29
N TRP A 23 0.35 3.67 -3.11
CA TRP A 23 1.22 4.72 -2.57
C TRP A 23 1.20 6.02 -3.40
N GLN A 24 1.32 5.89 -4.72
CA GLN A 24 1.31 7.04 -5.63
C GLN A 24 -0.05 7.76 -5.63
N HIS A 25 -1.15 7.03 -5.56
CA HIS A 25 -2.49 7.60 -5.48
C HIS A 25 -2.70 8.38 -4.17
N ILE A 26 -2.15 7.91 -3.04
CA ILE A 26 -2.13 8.71 -1.80
C ILE A 26 -1.41 10.04 -2.03
N ALA A 27 -0.27 10.03 -2.71
CA ALA A 27 0.48 11.25 -3.01
C ALA A 27 -0.34 12.23 -3.88
N VAL A 28 -1.12 11.71 -4.84
CA VAL A 28 -2.05 12.51 -5.66
C VAL A 28 -3.15 13.15 -4.81
N GLU A 29 -3.84 12.38 -3.98
CA GLU A 29 -4.91 12.91 -3.12
C GLU A 29 -4.38 13.91 -2.07
N CYS A 30 -3.13 13.76 -1.65
CA CYS A 30 -2.47 14.70 -0.73
C CYS A 30 -1.96 15.98 -1.39
N ARG A 31 -2.04 16.17 -2.71
CA ARG A 31 -1.48 17.38 -3.38
C ARG A 31 -2.03 18.70 -2.85
N GLY A 32 -3.31 18.73 -2.47
CA GLY A 32 -3.96 19.91 -1.90
C GLY A 32 -3.61 20.19 -0.43
N ASN A 33 -3.07 19.19 0.27
CA ASN A 33 -2.59 19.30 1.65
C ASN A 33 -1.40 18.34 1.84
N PRO A 34 -0.19 18.74 1.38
CA PRO A 34 0.97 17.87 1.36
C PRO A 34 1.29 17.28 2.74
N ARG A 35 1.53 15.97 2.78
CA ARG A 35 1.91 15.24 3.98
C ARG A 35 3.42 15.09 4.04
N THR A 36 3.97 15.06 5.25
CA THR A 36 5.37 14.62 5.43
C THR A 36 5.51 13.14 5.07
N TYR A 37 6.73 12.67 4.83
CA TYR A 37 7.00 11.26 4.56
C TYR A 37 6.37 10.34 5.63
N ALA A 38 6.62 10.63 6.91
CA ALA A 38 6.07 9.87 8.03
C ALA A 38 4.53 9.88 8.09
N GLN A 39 3.89 11.03 7.76
CA GLN A 39 2.43 11.12 7.70
C GLN A 39 1.86 10.30 6.54
N ARG A 40 2.51 10.33 5.37
CA ARG A 40 2.11 9.54 4.20
C ARG A 40 2.27 8.04 4.45
N GLN A 41 3.36 7.63 5.10
CA GLN A 41 3.56 6.26 5.57
C GLN A 41 2.43 5.82 6.51
N ALA A 42 2.12 6.62 7.53
CA ALA A 42 1.05 6.30 8.47
C ALA A 42 -0.31 6.13 7.76
N LEU A 43 -0.62 7.02 6.82
CA LEU A 43 -1.84 6.94 6.00
C LEU A 43 -1.85 5.69 5.13
N PHE A 44 -0.75 5.39 4.43
CA PHE A 44 -0.61 4.21 3.58
C PHE A 44 -0.86 2.91 4.34
N PHE A 45 -0.20 2.74 5.49
CA PHE A 45 -0.39 1.52 6.29
C PHE A 45 -1.78 1.42 6.91
N THR A 46 -2.36 2.55 7.33
CA THR A 46 -3.74 2.58 7.84
C THR A 46 -4.74 2.17 6.76
N LEU A 47 -4.54 2.67 5.54
CA LEU A 47 -5.34 2.32 4.38
C LEU A 47 -5.21 0.83 4.03
N LEU A 48 -3.99 0.27 4.00
CA LEU A 48 -3.80 -1.16 3.77
C LEU A 48 -4.47 -2.02 4.84
N GLU A 49 -4.32 -1.66 6.12
CA GLU A 49 -4.93 -2.40 7.23
C GLU A 49 -6.46 -2.42 7.08
N ARG A 50 -7.06 -1.29 6.71
CA ARG A 50 -8.49 -1.15 6.46
C ARG A 50 -8.95 -1.95 5.24
N LEU A 51 -8.24 -1.90 4.10
CA LEU A 51 -8.56 -2.70 2.92
C LEU A 51 -8.54 -4.21 3.20
N ILE A 52 -7.58 -4.68 4.00
CA ILE A 52 -7.50 -6.09 4.42
C ILE A 52 -8.66 -6.44 5.35
N ALA A 53 -8.97 -5.57 6.33
CA ALA A 53 -10.07 -5.78 7.27
C ALA A 53 -11.44 -5.81 6.58
N GLU A 54 -11.62 -5.01 5.52
CA GLU A 54 -12.80 -5.01 4.66
C GLU A 54 -12.83 -6.17 3.65
N GLY A 55 -11.77 -6.99 3.59
CA GLY A 55 -11.68 -8.12 2.66
C GLY A 55 -11.47 -7.74 1.20
N ARG A 56 -11.12 -6.48 0.93
CA ARG A 56 -10.94 -5.92 -0.43
C ARG A 56 -9.59 -6.27 -1.03
N ILE A 57 -8.60 -6.52 -0.18
CA ILE A 57 -7.28 -7.02 -0.59
C ILE A 57 -6.82 -8.16 0.31
N ARG A 58 -5.86 -8.92 -0.22
CA ARG A 58 -4.95 -9.77 0.54
C ARG A 58 -3.51 -9.38 0.23
N LEU A 59 -2.62 -9.66 1.17
CA LEU A 59 -1.18 -9.55 0.93
C LEU A 59 -0.61 -10.93 0.65
N ALA A 60 0.21 -11.04 -0.39
CA ALA A 60 0.80 -12.31 -0.81
C ALA A 60 2.28 -12.17 -1.13
N ASN A 61 3.05 -13.23 -0.92
CA ASN A 61 4.45 -13.32 -1.32
C ASN A 61 4.67 -14.67 -2.00
N GLN A 62 5.26 -14.65 -3.21
CA GLN A 62 5.59 -15.87 -3.98
C GLN A 62 4.40 -16.84 -4.16
N GLY A 63 3.19 -16.33 -4.27
CA GLY A 63 1.96 -17.12 -4.44
C GLY A 63 1.26 -17.53 -3.13
N ASP A 64 1.87 -17.28 -1.97
CA ASP A 64 1.29 -17.60 -0.67
C ASP A 64 0.75 -16.34 0.03
N TYR A 65 -0.45 -16.45 0.60
CA TYR A 65 -1.03 -15.36 1.41
C TYR A 65 -0.33 -15.20 2.74
N LEU A 66 -0.06 -13.94 3.12
CA LEU A 66 0.37 -13.60 4.47
C LEU A 66 -0.71 -14.02 5.49
N GLN A 67 -0.25 -14.63 6.58
CA GLN A 67 -1.09 -15.13 7.66
C GLN A 67 -1.12 -14.16 8.85
N GLY A 68 -2.19 -14.26 9.65
CA GLY A 68 -2.41 -13.45 10.84
C GLY A 68 -3.42 -12.32 10.61
N ASN A 69 -3.65 -11.52 11.65
CA ASN A 69 -4.60 -10.41 11.58
C ASN A 69 -4.06 -9.25 10.69
N PRO A 70 -4.94 -8.35 10.21
CA PRO A 70 -4.55 -7.25 9.31
C PRO A 70 -3.36 -6.44 9.83
N LYS A 71 -3.40 -6.03 11.10
CA LYS A 71 -2.33 -5.27 11.76
C LYS A 71 -0.98 -5.97 11.67
N HIS A 72 -0.92 -7.27 12.01
CA HIS A 72 0.32 -8.04 11.97
C HIS A 72 0.89 -8.18 10.56
N GLN A 73 0.02 -8.33 9.54
CA GLN A 73 0.49 -8.37 8.15
C GLN A 73 1.06 -7.02 7.72
N VAL A 74 0.38 -5.93 8.04
CA VAL A 74 0.82 -4.57 7.73
C VAL A 74 2.09 -4.18 8.50
N ASP A 75 2.24 -4.63 9.75
CA ASP A 75 3.45 -4.41 10.53
C ASP A 75 4.68 -5.04 9.86
N ARG A 76 4.55 -6.17 9.15
CA ARG A 76 5.67 -6.74 8.36
C ARG A 76 6.13 -5.79 7.25
N LEU A 77 5.18 -5.18 6.53
CA LEU A 77 5.49 -4.17 5.52
C LEU A 77 6.13 -2.94 6.16
N ARG A 78 5.57 -2.48 7.29
CA ARG A 78 6.05 -1.29 8.03
C ARG A 78 7.50 -1.44 8.49
N HIS A 79 7.88 -2.60 9.01
CA HIS A 79 9.26 -2.84 9.45
C HIS A 79 10.27 -2.94 8.30
N ALA A 80 9.82 -3.27 7.09
CA ALA A 80 10.67 -3.37 5.89
C ALA A 80 10.67 -2.09 5.04
N PHE A 81 9.79 -1.13 5.35
CA PHE A 81 9.62 0.08 4.56
C PHE A 81 10.86 0.97 4.68
N PRO A 82 11.31 1.59 3.57
CA PRO A 82 12.56 2.33 3.57
C PRO A 82 12.46 3.61 4.41
N PRO A 83 13.61 4.16 4.83
CA PRO A 83 13.68 5.52 5.36
C PRO A 83 13.41 6.56 4.25
N GLU A 84 13.13 7.81 4.64
CA GLU A 84 12.93 8.93 3.70
C GLU A 84 14.17 9.20 2.83
N THR A 85 15.36 8.96 3.38
CA THR A 85 16.63 9.08 2.66
C THR A 85 17.39 7.75 2.75
N SER A 86 17.74 7.20 1.59
CA SER A 86 18.55 6.00 1.43
C SER A 86 19.52 6.17 0.26
N ASP A 87 20.73 5.61 0.38
CA ASP A 87 21.70 5.55 -0.71
C ASP A 87 21.48 4.32 -1.62
N ASP A 88 20.52 3.45 -1.28
CA ASP A 88 20.17 2.26 -2.06
C ASP A 88 19.05 2.59 -3.05
N GLU A 89 19.34 2.50 -4.34
CA GLU A 89 18.40 2.82 -5.42
C GLU A 89 17.10 2.00 -5.37
N PHE A 90 17.13 0.79 -4.80
CA PHE A 90 15.94 -0.05 -4.66
C PHE A 90 15.06 0.33 -3.46
N ASP A 91 15.49 1.27 -2.62
CA ASP A 91 14.65 1.83 -1.55
C ASP A 91 13.74 2.97 -2.03
N ASP A 92 13.78 3.30 -3.33
CA ASP A 92 12.90 4.29 -3.90
C ASP A 92 11.43 3.85 -3.87
N VAL A 93 10.59 4.67 -3.22
CA VAL A 93 9.13 4.52 -3.17
C VAL A 93 8.40 5.56 -4.02
N ASP A 94 9.09 6.59 -4.51
CA ASP A 94 8.47 7.77 -5.12
C ASP A 94 8.75 7.90 -6.61
N GLU A 95 10.00 7.85 -7.06
CA GLU A 95 10.39 8.19 -8.43
C GLU A 95 9.97 7.10 -9.44
N TYR A 96 10.53 5.92 -9.27
CA TYR A 96 10.22 4.70 -10.01
C TYR A 96 9.44 3.70 -9.15
N GLY A 97 9.44 3.87 -7.83
CA GLY A 97 8.77 2.98 -6.88
C GLY A 97 9.40 1.59 -6.84
N LEU A 98 10.71 1.49 -7.09
CA LEU A 98 11.45 0.21 -7.18
C LEU A 98 11.31 -0.64 -5.93
N TRP A 99 11.15 -0.04 -4.74
CA TRP A 99 10.98 -0.78 -3.50
C TRP A 99 9.77 -1.71 -3.55
N PHE A 100 8.64 -1.26 -4.10
CA PHE A 100 7.42 -2.06 -4.21
C PHE A 100 7.59 -3.28 -5.12
N LEU A 101 8.50 -3.22 -6.08
CA LEU A 101 8.79 -4.30 -7.02
C LEU A 101 9.90 -5.23 -6.51
N ALA A 102 10.96 -4.67 -5.91
CA ALA A 102 12.21 -5.38 -5.66
C ALA A 102 12.37 -5.84 -4.20
N LYS A 103 11.79 -5.12 -3.24
CA LYS A 103 12.11 -5.28 -1.81
C LYS A 103 10.90 -5.46 -0.89
N ALA A 104 9.71 -5.06 -1.34
CA ALA A 104 8.50 -5.22 -0.54
C ALA A 104 8.29 -6.70 -0.17
N PRO A 105 8.06 -7.03 1.11
CA PRO A 105 7.93 -8.42 1.56
C PRO A 105 6.60 -9.09 1.14
N ALA A 106 5.70 -8.33 0.49
CA ALA A 106 4.48 -8.84 -0.12
C ALA A 106 3.95 -7.86 -1.17
N GLY A 107 3.21 -8.39 -2.14
CA GLY A 107 2.38 -7.65 -3.08
C GLY A 107 0.90 -7.62 -2.65
N VAL A 108 0.09 -6.89 -3.40
CA VAL A 108 -1.36 -6.80 -3.19
C VAL A 108 -2.09 -7.74 -4.16
N VAL A 109 -3.09 -8.44 -3.64
CA VAL A 109 -4.07 -9.19 -4.43
C VAL A 109 -5.43 -8.57 -4.16
N TRP A 110 -6.03 -7.95 -5.16
CA TRP A 110 -7.37 -7.38 -5.05
C TRP A 110 -8.43 -8.47 -5.13
N ILE A 111 -9.48 -8.33 -4.33
CA ILE A 111 -10.63 -9.22 -4.31
C ILE A 111 -11.83 -8.47 -4.89
N THR A 112 -12.39 -8.99 -5.98
CA THR A 112 -13.59 -8.38 -6.59
C THR A 112 -14.81 -8.58 -5.71
N PRO A 113 -15.90 -7.82 -5.90
CA PRO A 113 -17.16 -8.05 -5.20
C PRO A 113 -17.71 -9.48 -5.38
N GLU A 114 -17.39 -10.13 -6.50
CA GLU A 114 -17.74 -11.52 -6.82
C GLU A 114 -16.77 -12.54 -6.21
N GLY A 115 -15.70 -12.08 -5.55
CA GLY A 115 -14.69 -12.91 -4.89
C GLY A 115 -13.55 -13.37 -5.81
N GLN A 116 -13.43 -12.81 -7.03
CA GLN A 116 -12.32 -13.13 -7.92
C GLN A 116 -11.02 -12.43 -7.47
N GLU A 117 -9.89 -13.06 -7.72
CA GLU A 117 -8.57 -12.52 -7.41
C GLU A 117 -7.96 -11.77 -8.60
N SER A 118 -7.42 -10.58 -8.35
CA SER A 118 -6.60 -9.82 -9.28
C SER A 118 -5.21 -9.64 -8.67
N TRP A 119 -4.26 -10.41 -9.19
CA TRP A 119 -2.86 -10.42 -8.79
C TRP A 119 -2.11 -9.30 -9.50
N THR A 120 -1.21 -8.63 -8.77
CA THR A 120 -0.46 -7.45 -9.26
C THR A 120 1.03 -7.58 -9.01
#